data_AF-A0A0S4X0D0-F1
#
_entry.id   AF-A0A0S4X0D0-F1
#
_cell.length_a   1.000
_cell.length_b   1.000
_cell.length_c   1.000
_cell.angle_alpha   90.00
_cell.angle_beta   90.00
_cell.angle_gamma   90.00
#
_symmetry.space_group_name_H-M   'P 1'
#
loop_
_entity.id
_entity.type
_entity.pdbx_description
1 polymer ?
#
loop_
_entity_poly.entity_id
_entity_poly.type
_entity_poly.pdbx_seq_one_letter_code
_entity_poly.pdbx_strand_id
1 'polypeptide(L)' 'MLTRDFMGQTHCVVAMPNGEFEYNGKPYSSLTAIACEIAGTRWSGPAFFGLRDGAKKQRKGTGV' A
#
# COMPACT_ATOMS: atom_id res chain seq x y z
N MET A 1 2.21 -0.92 -8.69
CA MET A 1 2.76 -0.91 -7.32
C MET A 1 2.10 0.20 -6.52
N LEU A 2 1.83 -0.03 -5.25
CA LEU A 2 1.29 0.93 -4.30
C LEU A 2 2.36 1.18 -3.24
N THR A 3 2.52 2.42 -2.81
CA THR A 3 3.53 2.79 -1.82
C THR A 3 2.88 3.60 -0.72
N ARG A 4 3.20 3.29 0.54
CA ARG A 4 2.61 3.96 1.71
C ARG A 4 3.67 4.17 2.78
N ASP A 5 3.86 5.41 3.21
CA ASP A 5 4.62 5.70 4.43
C ASP A 5 3.72 5.47 5.66
N PHE A 6 4.18 4.63 6.58
CA PHE A 6 3.49 4.34 7.83
C PHE A 6 4.46 3.87 8.91
N MET A 7 4.29 4.39 10.13
CA MET A 7 5.21 4.15 11.26
C MET A 7 6.68 4.48 10.95
N GLY A 8 6.92 5.47 10.08
CA GLY A 8 8.27 5.85 9.65
C GLY A 8 8.94 4.85 8.71
N GLN A 9 8.20 3.87 8.19
CA GLN A 9 8.66 2.95 7.17
C GLN A 9 7.83 3.13 5.88
N THR A 10 8.52 3.11 4.74
CA THR A 10 7.87 3.06 3.43
C THR A 10 7.53 1.62 3.06
N HIS A 11 6.24 1.35 2.94
CA HIS A 11 5.68 0.04 2.60
C HIS A 11 5.34 -0.01 1.12
N CYS A 12 5.92 -0.98 0.40
CA CYS A 12 5.69 -1.19 -1.03
C CYS A 12 4.86 -2.45 -1.25
N VAL A 13 3.75 -2.31 -1.97
CA VAL A 13 2.83 -3.39 -2.33
C VAL A 13 2.78 -3.55 -3.83
N VAL A 14 2.99 -4.77 -4.31
CA VAL A 14 2.90 -5.12 -5.73
C VAL A 14 1.55 -5.79 -5.96
N ALA A 15 0.74 -5.26 -6.87
CA ALA A 15 -0.47 -5.96 -7.30
C ALA A 15 -0.11 -6.92 -8.43
N MET A 16 -0.40 -8.20 -8.24
CA MET A 16 -0.16 -9.24 -9.24
C MET A 16 -1.35 -9.35 -10.21
N PRO A 17 -1.11 -9.73 -11.47
CA PRO A 17 -2.17 -9.82 -12.48
C PRO A 17 -3.21 -10.92 -12.20
N ASN A 18 -2.92 -11.86 -11.31
CA ASN A 18 -3.84 -12.90 -10.86
C ASN A 18 -4.81 -12.44 -9.77
N GLY A 19 -4.76 -11.16 -9.35
CA GLY A 19 -5.61 -10.60 -8.31
C GLY A 19 -5.06 -10.72 -6.89
N GLU A 20 -3.86 -11.27 -6.72
CA GLU A 20 -3.14 -11.28 -5.45
C GLU A 20 -2.25 -10.04 -5.28
N PHE A 21 -1.76 -9.83 -4.07
CA PHE A 21 -0.87 -8.73 -3.73
C PHE A 21 0.38 -9.26 -3.05
N GLU A 22 1.55 -8.73 -3.38
CA GLU A 22 2.79 -9.05 -2.70
C GLU A 22 3.22 -7.87 -1.83
N TYR A 23 3.60 -8.14 -0.59
CA TYR A 23 4.12 -7.17 0.35
C TYR A 23 5.32 -7.76 1.08
N ASN A 24 6.46 -7.06 1.02
CA ASN A 24 7.71 -7.48 1.65
C ASN A 24 8.14 -8.92 1.29
N GLY A 25 7.94 -9.32 0.02
CA GLY A 25 8.24 -10.67 -0.48
C GLY A 25 7.26 -11.76 -0.03
N LYS A 26 6.13 -11.38 0.57
CA LYS A 26 5.06 -12.30 0.97
C LYS A 26 3.81 -12.08 0.12
N PRO A 27 3.19 -13.14 -0.42
CA PRO A 27 1.90 -13.03 -1.09
C PRO A 27 0.75 -12.87 -0.08
N TYR A 28 -0.24 -12.07 -0.45
CA TYR A 28 -1.43 -11.74 0.30
C TYR A 28 -2.64 -11.74 -0.65
N SER A 29 -3.75 -12.31 -0.19
CA SER A 29 -4.97 -12.41 -1.00
C SER A 29 -5.75 -11.10 -1.13
N SER A 30 -5.39 -10.02 -0.41
CA SER A 30 -6.11 -8.74 -0.44
C SER A 30 -5.34 -7.58 0.20
N LEU A 31 -5.57 -6.36 -0.29
CA LEU A 31 -5.03 -5.12 0.29
C LEU A 31 -5.45 -4.91 1.76
N THR A 32 -6.63 -5.38 2.15
CA THR A 32 -7.09 -5.29 3.54
C THR A 32 -6.21 -6.11 4.48
N ALA A 33 -5.74 -7.29 4.04
CA ALA A 33 -4.83 -8.12 4.83
C ALA A 33 -3.49 -7.39 5.05
N ILE A 34 -2.97 -6.78 4.00
CA ILE A 34 -1.73 -5.99 4.07
C ILE A 34 -1.93 -4.74 4.94
N ALA A 35 -3.04 -4.02 4.81
CA ALA A 35 -3.32 -2.84 5.62
C ALA A 35 -3.44 -3.19 7.12
N CYS A 36 -4.08 -4.32 7.46
CA CYS A 36 -4.12 -4.81 8.83
C CYS A 36 -2.75 -5.21 9.36
N GLU A 37 -1.93 -5.88 8.53
CA GLU A 37 -0.54 -6.24 8.87
C GLU A 37 0.31 -4.99 9.15
N ILE A 38 0.24 -3.97 8.29
CA ILE A 38 1.02 -2.74 8.45
C ILE A 38 0.51 -1.90 9.63
N ALA A 39 -0.81 -1.74 9.75
CA ALA A 39 -1.42 -0.90 10.77
C ALA A 39 -1.47 -1.55 12.15
N GLY A 40 -1.41 -2.89 12.24
CA GLY A 40 -1.67 -3.66 13.46
C GLY A 40 -3.12 -3.60 13.93
N THR A 41 -4.02 -2.93 13.19
CA THR A 41 -5.43 -2.75 13.51
C THR A 41 -6.28 -2.90 12.25
N ARG A 42 -7.59 -3.16 12.42
CA ARG A 42 -8.50 -3.38 11.30
C ARG A 42 -8.71 -2.09 10.50
N TRP A 43 -8.05 -2.01 9.34
CA TRP A 43 -8.16 -0.90 8.40
C TRP A 43 -8.78 -1.34 7.08
N SER A 44 -9.55 -0.45 6.44
CA SER A 44 -9.99 -0.68 5.06
C SER A 44 -8.79 -0.52 4.12
N GLY A 45 -8.39 -1.60 3.43
CA GLY A 45 -7.25 -1.60 2.50
C GLY A 45 -7.25 -0.42 1.51
N PRO A 46 -8.36 -0.15 0.80
CA PRO A 46 -8.45 0.99 -0.12
C PRO A 46 -8.25 2.35 0.55
N ALA A 47 -8.72 2.53 1.79
CA ALA A 47 -8.54 3.78 2.51
C ALA A 47 -7.08 3.95 3.00
N PHE A 48 -6.46 2.84 3.44
CA PHE A 48 -5.07 2.83 3.91
C PHE A 48 -4.08 3.19 2.80
N PHE A 49 -4.27 2.63 1.61
CA PHE A 49 -3.43 2.90 0.44
C PHE A 49 -3.88 4.11 -0.39
N GLY A 50 -4.89 4.87 0.06
CA GLY A 50 -5.34 6.09 -0.62
C GLY A 50 -5.99 5.84 -1.98
N LEU A 51 -6.61 4.68 -2.18
CA LEU A 51 -7.29 4.28 -3.42
C LEU A 51 -8.70 4.88 -3.58
N ARG A 52 -9.21 5.60 -2.57
CA ARG A 52 -10.62 6.05 -2.54
C ARG A 52 -10.86 7.48 -3.06
N ASP A 53 -9.81 8.24 -3.37
CA ASP A 53 -9.97 9.54 -4.03
C ASP A 53 -8.81 9.72 -5.01
N GLY A 54 -9.13 10.15 -6.24
CA GLY A 54 -8.32 9.93 -7.43
C GLY A 54 -6.82 10.18 -7.25
N ALA A 55 -6.02 9.24 -7.75
CA ALA A 55 -4.57 9.27 -7.83
C ALA A 55 -4.01 10.63 -8.31
N LYS A 56 -3.91 11.59 -7.40
CA LYS A 56 -3.15 12.83 -7.53
C LYS A 56 -2.35 13.00 -6.26
N LYS A 57 -1.19 12.35 -6.25
CA LYS A 57 0.13 12.97 -5.99
C LYS A 57 1.17 11.88 -5.72
N GLN A 58 1.76 11.36 -6.80
CA GLN A 58 3.20 11.22 -6.79
C GLN A 58 3.76 12.63 -7.03
N ARG A 59 3.97 13.40 -5.96
CA ARG A 59 4.73 14.66 -6.01
C ARG A 59 5.56 14.78 -4.74
N LYS A 60 6.81 14.33 -4.79
CA LYS A 60 8.00 15.20 -4.85
C LYS A 60 9.29 14.39 -4.63
N GLY A 61 10.13 14.38 -5.67
CA GLY A 61 11.57 14.48 -5.52
C GLY A 61 12.01 15.65 -6.42
N THR A 62 12.20 16.82 -5.81
CA THR A 62 12.95 17.94 -6.40
C THR A 62 14.22 18.05 -5.57
N GLY A 63 15.37 18.12 -6.24
CA GLY A 63 16.70 18.34 -5.69
C GLY A 63 17.70 17.62 -6.59
N VAL A 64 18.56 18.28 -7.36
CA VAL A 64 19.10 19.65 -7.37
C VAL A 64 19.38 20.07 -8.81
#